data_AF-A0AAX2DRW3-F1
#
_entry.id   AF-A0AAX2DRW3-F1
#
_cell.length_a   1.000
_cell.length_b   1.000
_cell.length_c   1.000
_cell.angle_alpha   90.00
_cell.angle_beta   90.00
_cell.angle_gamma   90.00
#
_symmetry.space_group_name_H-M   'P 1'
#
loop_
_entity.id
_entity.type
_entity.pdbx_description
1 polymer ?
#
loop_
_entity_poly.entity_id
_entity_poly.type
_entity_poly.pdbx_seq_one_letter_code
_entity_poly.pdbx_strand_id
1 'polypeptide(L)' 'MINNGFTMVQFSVYSKIFPNRSSLDSYLIGLRASVPKNGSVRAMAVTEKQYGKMMILVGGKTLQEENITDDPLVIL' A
#
# COMPACT_ATOMS: atom_id res chain seq x y z
N MET A 1 3.10 -10.75 -3.31
CA MET A 1 2.64 -9.40 -2.89
C MET A 1 1.16 -9.20 -3.18
N ILE A 2 0.69 -9.37 -4.42
CA ILE A 2 -0.73 -9.16 -4.78
C ILE A 2 -1.70 -10.02 -3.92
N ASN A 3 -1.41 -11.31 -3.73
CA ASN A 3 -2.24 -12.20 -2.89
C ASN A 3 -2.18 -11.89 -1.37
N ASN A 4 -1.32 -10.96 -0.93
CA ASN A 4 -1.16 -10.61 0.48
C ASN A 4 -1.87 -9.30 0.85
N GLY A 5 -2.87 -8.89 0.06
CA GLY A 5 -3.64 -7.66 0.29
C GLY A 5 -2.89 -6.37 -0.06
N PHE A 6 -2.04 -6.41 -1.09
CA PHE A 6 -1.43 -5.21 -1.66
C PHE A 6 -2.22 -4.76 -2.89
N THR A 7 -2.47 -3.46 -2.98
CA THR A 7 -2.99 -2.82 -4.19
C THR A 7 -1.82 -2.23 -4.97
N MET A 8 -1.80 -2.46 -6.29
CA MET A 8 -0.84 -1.81 -7.18
C MET A 8 -1.32 -0.37 -7.45
N VAL A 9 -0.47 0.62 -7.14
CA VAL A 9 -0.76 2.04 -7.37
C VAL A 9 -0.17 2.49 -8.71
N GLN A 10 1.04 2.01 -9.01
CA GLN A 10 1.74 2.21 -10.27
C GLN A 10 2.63 1.00 -10.54
N PHE A 11 3.20 0.89 -11.74
CA PHE A 11 4.25 -0.08 -12.03
C PHE A 11 5.32 -0.07 -10.92
N SER A 12 5.51 -1.23 -10.29
CA SER A 12 6.46 -1.46 -9.19
C SER A 12 6.22 -0.65 -7.91
N VAL A 13 5.04 -0.05 -7.72
CA VAL A 13 4.65 0.65 -6.49
C VAL A 13 3.36 0.04 -5.94
N TYR A 14 3.40 -0.39 -4.68
CA TYR A 14 2.30 -1.09 -4.03
C TYR A 14 1.96 -0.45 -2.69
N SER A 15 0.68 -0.40 -2.35
CA SER A 15 0.16 0.08 -1.07
C SER A 15 -0.56 -1.05 -0.32
N LYS A 16 -0.59 -0.95 1.01
CA LYS A 16 -1.36 -1.84 1.89
C LYS A 16 -1.85 -1.06 3.09
N ILE A 17 -3.12 -1.22 3.42
CA ILE A 17 -3.77 -0.55 4.56
C ILE A 17 -3.51 -1.40 5.82
N PHE A 18 -3.22 -0.71 6.93
CA PHE A 18 -3.08 -1.31 8.24
C PHE A 18 -3.98 -0.59 9.25
N PRO A 19 -4.66 -1.32 10.15
CA PRO A 19 -5.63 -0.73 11.08
C PRO A 19 -4.98 0.16 12.15
N ASN A 20 -3.69 -0.07 12.45
CA ASN A 20 -2.95 0.71 13.42
C ASN A 20 -1.44 0.58 13.20
N ARG A 21 -0.68 1.42 13.90
CA ARG A 21 0.78 1.47 13.78
C ARG A 21 1.47 0.19 14.24
N SER A 22 1.00 -0.44 15.31
CA SER A 22 1.58 -1.69 15.82
C SER A 22 1.50 -2.84 14.81
N SER A 23 0.39 -2.92 14.06
CA SER A 23 0.19 -3.90 12.99
C SER A 23 1.14 -3.67 11.82
N LEU A 24 1.34 -2.40 11.44
CA LEU A 24 2.32 -2.01 10.42
C LEU A 24 3.75 -2.38 10.85
N ASP A 25 4.15 -2.03 12.06
CA ASP A 25 5.52 -2.25 12.54
C ASP A 25 5.83 -3.76 12.63
N SER A 26 4.90 -4.56 13.14
CA SER A 26 5.00 -6.03 13.17
C SER A 26 5.16 -6.61 11.76
N TYR A 27 4.37 -6.09 10.80
CA TYR A 27 4.45 -6.51 9.42
C TYR A 27 5.80 -6.14 8.77
N LEU A 28 6.33 -4.94 9.01
CA LEU A 28 7.61 -4.49 8.47
C LEU A 28 8.79 -5.33 8.97
N ILE A 29 8.75 -5.79 10.23
CA ILE A 29 9.75 -6.71 10.78
C ILE A 29 9.77 -8.02 9.98
N GLY A 30 8.61 -8.63 9.75
CA GLY A 30 8.49 -9.83 8.94
C GLY A 30 8.89 -9.60 7.48
N LEU A 31 8.49 -8.47 6.89
CA LEU A 31 8.79 -8.13 5.50
C LEU A 31 10.30 -8.04 5.26
N ARG A 32 11.07 -7.46 6.20
CA ARG A 32 12.54 -7.38 6.13
C ARG A 32 13.21 -8.74 6.01
N ALA A 33 12.63 -9.81 6.57
CA ALA A 33 13.19 -11.15 6.42
C ALA A 33 12.91 -11.77 5.04
N SER A 34 11.88 -11.27 4.33
CA SER A 34 11.44 -11.79 3.03
C SER A 34 11.93 -10.98 1.81
N VAL A 35 12.61 -9.85 2.02
CA VAL A 35 13.09 -9.02 0.89
C VAL A 35 14.15 -9.77 0.07
N PRO A 36 14.19 -9.57 -1.26
CA PRO A 36 15.23 -10.16 -2.09
C PRO A 36 16.62 -9.63 -1.73
N LYS A 37 17.65 -10.48 -1.89
CA LYS A 37 19.05 -10.13 -1.60
C LYS A 37 19.63 -9.06 -2.54
N ASN A 38 19.02 -8.89 -3.71
CA ASN A 38 19.45 -7.95 -4.75
C ASN A 38 18.29 -7.00 -5.10
N GLY A 39 18.62 -5.78 -5.49
CA GLY A 39 17.66 -4.74 -5.85
C GLY A 39 17.51 -3.65 -4.78
N SER A 40 16.55 -2.74 -4.99
CA SER A 40 16.24 -1.64 -4.07
C SER A 40 14.77 -1.68 -3.68
N VAL A 41 14.49 -2.08 -2.45
CA VAL A 41 13.14 -2.08 -1.87
C VAL A 41 13.09 -1.07 -0.72
N ARG A 42 12.09 -0.18 -0.75
CA ARG A 42 11.86 0.82 0.30
C ARG A 42 10.40 0.74 0.72
N ALA A 43 10.14 1.02 2.00
CA ALA A 43 8.80 1.11 2.55
C ALA A 43 8.64 2.48 3.23
N MET A 44 7.47 3.10 3.06
CA MET A 44 7.12 4.36 3.69
C MET A 44 5.74 4.22 4.34
N ALA A 45 5.63 4.63 5.59
CA ALA A 45 4.36 4.70 6.29
C ALA A 45 3.66 6.02 5.93
N VAL A 46 2.41 5.93 5.49
CA VAL A 46 1.55 7.08 5.22
C VAL A 46 0.21 6.87 5.92
N THR A 47 -0.38 7.95 6.43
CA THR A 47 -1.76 7.92 6.95
C THR A 47 -2.75 8.00 5.80
N GLU A 48 -3.99 7.52 6.00
CA GLU A 48 -5.07 7.66 5.00
C GLU A 48 -5.28 9.12 4.58
N LYS A 49 -5.24 10.05 5.55
CA LYS A 49 -5.34 11.49 5.28
C LYS A 49 -4.21 12.03 4.41
N GLN A 50 -3.00 11.47 4.51
CA GLN A 50 -1.88 11.86 3.65
C GLN A 50 -2.00 11.22 2.27
N TYR A 51 -2.40 9.94 2.21
CA TYR A 51 -2.64 9.24 0.95
C TYR A 51 -3.74 9.91 0.12
N GLY A 52 -4.87 10.27 0.76
CA GLY A 52 -5.98 10.97 0.09
C GLY A 52 -5.61 12.39 -0.40
N LYS A 53 -4.55 13.00 0.15
CA LYS A 53 -4.01 14.29 -0.31
C LYS A 53 -2.94 14.15 -1.40
N MET A 54 -2.65 12.92 -1.85
CA MET A 54 -1.69 12.68 -2.92
C MET A 54 -2.14 13.41 -4.19
N MET A 55 -1.27 14.27 -4.72
CA MET A 55 -1.53 14.99 -5.96
C MET A 55 -1.07 14.16 -7.15
N ILE A 56 -1.97 13.97 -8.12
CA ILE A 56 -1.65 13.33 -9.39
C ILE A 56 -1.30 14.42 -10.39
N LEU A 57 -0.03 14.48 -10.76
CA LEU A 57 0.47 15.49 -11.69
C LEU A 57 0.22 15.09 -13.15
N VAL A 58 0.09 13.78 -13.43
CA VAL A 58 -0.14 13.19 -14.77
C VAL A 58 -0.78 11.81 -14.63
N GLY A 59 -1.56 11.38 -15.63
CA GLY A 59 -2.01 9.99 -15.76
C GLY A 59 -3.33 9.62 -15.05
N GLY A 60 -3.91 10.53 -14.27
CA GLY A 60 -5.18 10.31 -13.59
C GLY A 60 -5.12 9.22 -12.51
N LYS A 61 -6.25 8.97 -11.85
CA LYS A 61 -6.40 7.84 -10.92
C LYS A 61 -6.59 6.55 -11.71
N THR A 62 -6.05 5.46 -11.19
CA THR A 62 -6.41 4.13 -11.72
C THR A 62 -7.84 3.77 -11.32
N LEU A 63 -8.51 2.91 -12.10
CA LEU A 63 -9.84 2.41 -11.75
C LEU A 63 -9.86 1.74 -10.37
N GLN A 64 -8.78 1.06 -9.99
CA GLN A 64 -8.65 0.46 -8.65
C GLN A 64 -8.61 1.52 -7.54
N GLU A 65 -7.95 2.66 -7.76
CA GLU A 65 -7.96 3.77 -6.80
C GLU A 65 -9.30 4.49 -6.72
N GLU A 66 -10.11 4.49 -7.78
CA GLU A 66 -11.48 5.01 -7.74
C GLU A 66 -12.43 4.09 -6.96
N ASN A 67 -12.19 2.78 -7.01
CA ASN A 67 -13.01 1.78 -6.31
C ASN A 67 -12.58 1.54 -4.85
N ILE A 68 -11.42 2.07 -4.41
CA ILE A 68 -11.07 2.13 -2.99
C ILE A 68 -11.86 3.31 -2.37
N THR A 69 -13.15 3.10 -2.18
CA THR A 69 -13.99 3.92 -1.31
C THR A 69 -13.80 3.49 0.15
N ASP A 70 -13.98 4.42 1.09
CA ASP A 70 -13.83 4.34 2.57
C ASP A 70 -14.68 3.25 3.27
N ASP A 71 -14.99 2.12 2.63
CA ASP A 71 -15.77 1.03 3.22
C ASP A 71 -14.82 0.00 3.85
N PRO A 72 -14.78 -0.14 5.19
CA PRO A 72 -13.86 -1.03 5.88
C PRO A 72 -14.23 -2.52 5.75
N LEU A 73 -15.09 -2.89 4.81
CA LEU A 73 -15.57 -4.26 4.65
C LEU A 73 -15.67 -4.69 3.18
N VAL A 74 -14.52 -4.97 2.57
CA VAL A 74 -14.50 -5.82 1.36
C VAL A 74 -14.42 -7.27 1.82
N ILE A 75 -15.59 -7.92 1.92
CA ILE A 75 -15.68 -9.39 1.94
C ILE A 75 -15.57 -9.85 0.48
N LEU A 76 -14.51 -10.60 0.18
CA LEU A 76 -14.41 -11.45 -1.02
C LEU A 76 -14.64 -12.90 -0.61
#